data_AF-A0A960KXI9-F1
#
_entry.id   AF-A0A960KXI9-F1
#
_cell.length_a   1.000
_cell.length_b   1.000
_cell.length_c   1.000
_cell.angle_alpha   90.00
_cell.angle_beta   90.00
_cell.angle_gamma   90.00
#
_symmetry.space_group_name_H-M   'P 1'
#
loop_
_entity.id
_entity.type
_entity.pdbx_description
1 polymer ?
#
loop_
_entity_poly.entity_id
_entity_poly.type
_entity_poly.pdbx_seq_one_letter_code
_entity_poly.pdbx_strand_id
1 'polypeptide(L)'
;MKTLFVLFMTCGVLLADVLVTTSGKTLETNGPWEIRGKFIVFRNPEGEMVQLPASMVDLERSKIATEEQKAAQEAAKQPVVEPPPTAPQSIGEISARLEGKTTEEMPPAGKIQITDKSVDKFAEKNPYADNDVTHAEFEPTQTASDYLADQERFSSEMVDLKRQLAEKEAAIDAATNDIVRAEAALQDDGTAYSSADGSGDILDELDAKKAKLVKEKEDILQKMDTVERAAKQRGINNTNRAADKVLQQEKVNERSKRPGKNDEKKDDNL
;
A
#
# COMPACT_ATOMS: atom_id res chain seq x y z
N MET A 1 -50.62 27.52 17.99
CA MET A 1 -49.49 28.02 17.20
C MET A 1 -48.57 26.83 16.94
N LYS A 2 -48.51 26.31 15.70
CA LYS A 2 -47.38 26.49 14.75
C LYS A 2 -46.05 26.12 15.45
N THR A 3 -45.36 25.05 15.08
CA THR A 3 -44.66 24.93 13.79
C THR A 3 -44.41 23.48 13.41
N LEU A 4 -44.93 23.08 12.24
CA LEU A 4 -44.62 21.84 11.53
C LEU A 4 -43.33 22.08 10.73
N PHE A 5 -42.25 21.39 11.08
CA PHE A 5 -40.97 21.45 10.35
C PHE A 5 -41.01 20.39 9.24
N VAL A 6 -41.43 20.80 8.04
CA VAL A 6 -41.38 19.97 6.83
C VAL A 6 -39.96 20.05 6.26
N LEU A 7 -39.16 19.03 6.53
CA LEU A 7 -37.86 18.83 5.92
C LEU A 7 -38.07 18.33 4.48
N PHE A 8 -37.99 19.25 3.51
CA PHE A 8 -37.91 18.90 2.09
C PHE A 8 -36.54 18.26 1.82
N MET A 9 -36.49 16.93 1.81
CA MET A 9 -35.34 16.17 1.33
C MET A 9 -35.44 16.06 -0.20
N THR A 10 -35.00 17.10 -0.90
CA THR A 10 -34.79 17.04 -2.35
C THR A 10 -33.61 16.12 -2.64
N CYS A 11 -33.89 14.84 -2.90
CA CYS A 11 -32.94 13.92 -3.54
C CYS A 11 -32.71 14.39 -4.99
N GLY A 12 -31.85 15.40 -5.16
CA GLY A 12 -31.20 15.65 -6.44
C GLY A 12 -30.30 14.45 -6.72
N VAL A 13 -30.43 13.87 -7.91
CA VAL A 13 -29.47 12.88 -8.43
C VAL A 13 -28.14 13.62 -8.51
N LEU A 14 -27.29 13.42 -7.50
CA LEU A 14 -25.98 14.07 -7.43
C LEU A 14 -25.15 13.49 -8.58
N LEU A 15 -24.82 14.35 -9.54
CA LEU A 15 -23.92 14.02 -10.64
C LEU A 15 -22.60 13.53 -10.03
N ALA A 16 -22.07 12.45 -10.59
CA ALA A 16 -20.79 11.91 -10.16
C ALA A 16 -19.66 12.89 -10.51
N ASP A 17 -18.91 13.34 -9.50
CA ASP A 17 -17.71 14.14 -9.70
C ASP A 17 -16.50 13.22 -9.92
N VAL A 18 -15.43 13.76 -10.50
CA VAL A 18 -14.19 13.01 -10.79
C VAL A 18 -13.05 13.55 -9.94
N LEU A 19 -12.35 12.65 -9.26
CA LEU A 19 -11.10 12.96 -8.57
C LEU A 19 -9.91 12.42 -9.36
N VAL A 20 -8.94 13.27 -9.63
CA VAL A 20 -7.69 12.91 -10.31
C VAL A 20 -6.57 12.86 -9.27
N THR A 21 -5.93 11.71 -9.13
CA THR A 21 -4.77 11.55 -8.25
C THR A 21 -3.52 12.17 -8.88
N THR A 22 -2.52 12.50 -8.05
CA THR A 22 -1.21 12.98 -8.53
C THR A 22 -0.48 11.95 -9.40
N SER A 23 -0.79 10.66 -9.24
CA SER A 23 -0.35 9.57 -10.13
C SER A 23 -1.07 9.51 -11.49
N GLY A 24 -2.05 10.39 -11.72
CA GLY A 24 -2.83 10.45 -12.95
C GLY A 24 -4.02 9.47 -13.02
N LYS A 25 -4.28 8.68 -11.97
CA LYS A 25 -5.49 7.84 -11.91
C LYS A 25 -6.72 8.68 -11.64
N THR A 26 -7.81 8.39 -12.34
CA THR A 26 -9.14 8.96 -12.13
C THR A 26 -9.95 8.08 -11.17
N LEU A 27 -10.71 8.71 -10.29
CA LEU A 27 -11.61 8.08 -9.33
C LEU A 27 -12.99 8.71 -9.51
N GLU A 28 -13.98 7.89 -9.84
CA GLU A 28 -15.37 8.31 -9.90
C GLU A 28 -15.95 8.37 -8.49
N THR A 29 -16.68 9.45 -8.20
CA THR A 29 -17.28 9.69 -6.90
C THR A 29 -18.80 9.71 -7.00
N ASN A 30 -19.49 9.19 -5.99
CA ASN A 30 -20.94 9.24 -5.90
C ASN A 30 -21.37 10.54 -5.20
N GLY A 31 -21.41 11.61 -6.00
CA GLY A 31 -21.71 12.97 -5.56
C GLY A 31 -20.47 13.82 -5.28
N PRO A 32 -20.65 15.02 -4.70
CA PRO A 32 -19.55 15.97 -4.54
C PRO A 32 -18.54 15.48 -3.51
N TRP A 33 -17.28 15.79 -3.77
CA TRP A 33 -16.20 15.60 -2.82
C TRP A 33 -15.96 16.89 -2.02
N GLU A 34 -15.64 16.76 -0.74
CA GLU A 34 -15.40 17.88 0.19
C GLU A 34 -13.98 17.84 0.73
N ILE A 35 -13.36 19.02 0.92
CA ILE A 35 -12.07 19.13 1.60
C ILE A 35 -12.32 19.32 3.09
N ARG A 36 -11.84 18.36 3.91
CA ARG A 36 -11.88 18.40 5.38
C ARG A 36 -10.46 18.39 5.94
N GLY A 37 -9.89 19.59 6.09
CA GLY A 37 -8.53 19.76 6.58
C GLY A 37 -7.49 19.21 5.60
N LYS A 38 -6.77 18.16 6.01
CA LYS A 38 -5.73 17.50 5.19
C LYS A 38 -6.26 16.38 4.29
N PHE A 39 -7.57 16.12 4.31
CA PHE A 39 -8.20 15.02 3.59
C PHE A 39 -9.29 15.53 2.66
N ILE A 40 -9.51 14.80 1.58
CA ILE A 40 -10.68 14.88 0.70
C ILE A 40 -11.59 13.73 1.09
N VAL A 41 -12.84 14.05 1.40
CA VAL A 41 -13.87 13.10 1.77
C VAL A 41 -14.89 13.04 0.63
N PHE A 42 -15.19 11.83 0.18
CA PHE A 42 -16.14 11.59 -0.89
C PHE A 42 -16.85 10.25 -0.67
N ARG A 43 -17.89 9.98 -1.45
CA ARG A 43 -18.50 8.64 -1.47
C ARG A 43 -18.01 7.88 -2.68
N ASN A 44 -17.61 6.62 -2.51
CA ASN A 44 -17.27 5.75 -3.63
C ASN A 44 -18.55 5.35 -4.42
N PRO A 45 -18.43 4.68 -5.58
CA PRO A 45 -19.60 4.22 -6.34
C PRO A 45 -20.55 3.31 -5.55
N GLU A 46 -20.02 2.56 -4.58
CA GLU A 46 -20.77 1.68 -3.67
C GLU A 46 -21.52 2.46 -2.57
N GLY A 47 -21.32 3.77 -2.47
CA GLY A 47 -21.99 4.67 -1.53
C GLY A 47 -21.30 4.79 -0.16
N GLU A 48 -20.16 4.14 0.03
CA GLU A 48 -19.36 4.21 1.24
C GLU A 48 -18.56 5.51 1.31
N MET A 49 -18.41 6.07 2.52
CA MET A 49 -17.62 7.27 2.74
C MET A 49 -16.13 6.93 2.79
N VAL A 50 -15.36 7.48 1.85
CA VAL A 50 -13.92 7.28 1.71
C VAL A 50 -13.19 8.59 1.94
N GLN A 51 -11.99 8.51 2.50
CA GLN A 51 -11.10 9.65 2.73
C GLN A 51 -9.74 9.42 2.06
N LEU A 52 -9.24 10.44 1.36
CA LEU A 52 -7.94 10.45 0.69
C LEU A 52 -7.14 11.66 1.13
N PRO A 53 -5.82 11.53 1.40
CA PRO A 53 -4.99 12.70 1.70
C PRO A 53 -5.02 13.70 0.54
N ALA A 54 -5.22 14.99 0.85
CA ALA A 54 -5.27 16.04 -0.17
C ALA A 54 -3.96 16.13 -0.98
N SER A 55 -2.82 15.72 -0.39
CA SER A 55 -1.52 15.66 -1.07
C SER A 55 -1.43 14.60 -2.17
N MET A 56 -2.35 13.63 -2.20
CA MET A 56 -2.38 12.58 -3.23
C MET A 56 -3.34 12.91 -4.39
N VAL A 57 -4.02 14.06 -4.33
CA VAL A 57 -5.04 14.47 -5.30
C VAL A 57 -4.61 15.77 -5.96
N ASP A 58 -4.68 15.79 -7.28
CA ASP A 58 -4.54 17.00 -8.08
C ASP A 58 -5.90 17.70 -8.15
N LEU A 59 -6.11 18.67 -7.26
CA LEU A 59 -7.38 19.39 -7.14
C LEU A 59 -7.74 20.17 -8.40
N GLU A 60 -6.75 20.72 -9.09
CA GLU A 60 -6.99 21.51 -10.31
C GLU A 60 -7.41 20.59 -11.46
N ARG A 61 -6.71 19.46 -11.65
CA ARG A 61 -7.13 18.45 -12.63
C ARG A 61 -8.48 17.83 -12.28
N SER A 62 -8.77 17.64 -11.00
CA SER A 62 -10.06 17.09 -10.54
C SER A 62 -11.23 18.02 -10.88
N LYS A 63 -11.06 19.34 -10.72
CA LYS A 63 -12.09 20.31 -11.13
C LYS A 63 -12.33 20.27 -12.64
N ILE A 64 -11.26 20.29 -13.44
CA ILE A 64 -11.35 20.24 -14.91
C ILE A 64 -12.05 18.96 -15.35
N ALA A 65 -11.63 17.80 -14.85
CA ALA A 65 -12.24 16.51 -15.19
C ALA A 65 -13.72 16.44 -14.76
N THR A 66 -14.07 17.03 -13.62
CA THR A 66 -15.46 17.12 -13.16
C THR A 66 -16.30 18.01 -14.08
N GLU A 67 -15.77 19.15 -14.51
CA GLU A 67 -16.47 20.06 -15.45
C GLU A 67 -16.64 19.42 -16.83
N GLU A 68 -15.61 18.75 -17.35
CA GLU A 68 -15.66 18.00 -18.61
C GLU A 68 -16.72 16.89 -18.56
N GLN A 69 -16.77 16.13 -17.46
CA GLN A 69 -17.76 15.07 -17.30
C GLN A 69 -19.18 15.62 -17.15
N LYS A 70 -19.37 16.75 -16.46
CA LYS A 70 -20.67 17.44 -16.39
C LYS A 70 -21.11 17.94 -17.76
N ALA A 71 -20.21 18.57 -18.52
CA ALA A 71 -20.49 19.03 -19.88
C ALA A 71 -20.85 17.87 -20.83
N ALA A 72 -20.14 16.74 -20.75
CA ALA A 72 -20.44 15.54 -21.53
C ALA A 72 -21.83 14.95 -21.19
N GLN A 73 -22.21 14.94 -19.90
CA GLN A 73 -23.52 14.45 -19.47
C GLN A 73 -24.67 15.41 -19.82
N GLU A 74 -24.43 16.72 -19.84
CA GLU A 74 -25.41 17.70 -20.31
C GLU A 74 -25.62 17.62 -21.83
N ALA A 75 -24.55 17.39 -22.60
CA ALA A 75 -24.65 17.14 -24.04
C ALA A 75 -25.47 15.87 -24.35
N ALA A 76 -25.37 14.83 -23.51
CA ALA A 76 -26.15 13.60 -23.64
C ALA A 76 -27.63 13.73 -23.22
N LYS A 77 -28.01 14.81 -22.52
CA LYS A 77 -29.41 15.10 -22.13
C LYS A 77 -30.16 15.99 -23.11
N GLN A 78 -29.53 16.46 -24.19
CA GLN A 78 -30.25 17.12 -25.25
C GLN A 78 -31.20 16.10 -25.92
N PRO A 79 -32.49 16.42 -26.11
CA PRO A 79 -33.42 15.52 -26.76
C PRO A 79 -32.91 15.27 -28.18
N VAL A 80 -32.64 14.00 -28.48
CA VAL A 80 -32.46 13.53 -29.84
C VAL A 80 -33.74 13.91 -30.59
N VAL A 81 -33.65 14.94 -31.45
CA VAL A 81 -34.64 15.13 -32.51
C VAL A 81 -34.51 13.86 -33.37
N GLU A 82 -35.52 12.99 -33.31
CA GLU A 82 -35.56 11.74 -34.06
C GLU A 82 -35.20 11.99 -35.54
N PRO A 83 -34.07 11.46 -36.05
CA PRO A 83 -33.93 11.34 -37.49
C PRO A 83 -34.92 10.26 -37.97
N PRO A 84 -35.54 10.44 -39.16
CA PRO A 84 -36.51 9.49 -39.69
C PRO A 84 -35.90 8.08 -39.81
N PRO A 85 -36.71 7.01 -39.65
CA PRO A 85 -36.23 5.65 -39.46
C PRO A 85 -35.40 5.22 -40.67
N THR A 86 -34.09 5.12 -40.46
CA THR A 86 -33.17 4.53 -41.45
C THR A 86 -33.18 3.02 -41.22
N ALA A 87 -33.48 2.28 -42.28
CA ALA A 87 -33.56 0.83 -42.32
C ALA A 87 -32.28 0.16 -41.75
N PRO A 88 -32.38 -1.10 -41.25
CA PRO A 88 -31.24 -1.81 -40.67
C PRO A 88 -30.12 -1.98 -41.71
N GLN A 89 -29.01 -1.27 -41.51
CA GLN A 89 -27.82 -1.41 -42.34
C GLN A 89 -27.13 -2.74 -42.00
N SER A 90 -26.95 -3.56 -43.04
CA SER A 90 -26.30 -4.86 -42.91
C SER A 90 -24.82 -4.70 -42.52
N ILE A 91 -24.26 -5.72 -41.85
CA ILE A 91 -22.85 -5.74 -41.39
C ILE A 91 -21.84 -5.41 -42.51
N GLY A 92 -22.20 -5.64 -43.78
CA GLY A 92 -21.36 -5.26 -44.94
C GLY A 92 -21.14 -3.76 -45.13
N GLU A 93 -22.10 -2.90 -44.75
CA GLU A 93 -21.96 -1.44 -44.90
C GLU A 93 -21.12 -0.80 -43.78
N ILE A 94 -21.08 -1.43 -42.60
CA ILE A 94 -20.26 -0.96 -41.48
C ILE A 94 -18.77 -1.20 -41.78
N SER A 95 -18.42 -2.33 -42.38
CA SER A 95 -17.04 -2.64 -42.78
C SER A 95 -16.52 -1.68 -43.86
N ALA A 96 -17.34 -1.33 -44.86
CA ALA A 96 -16.97 -0.39 -45.91
C ALA A 96 -16.72 1.05 -45.40
N ARG A 97 -17.31 1.42 -44.25
CA ARG A 97 -17.13 2.76 -43.64
C ARG A 97 -15.87 2.86 -42.78
N LEU A 98 -15.41 1.75 -42.20
CA LEU A 98 -14.16 1.71 -41.43
C LEU A 98 -12.91 1.75 -42.34
N GLU A 99 -13.00 1.23 -43.56
CA GLU A 99 -11.87 1.22 -44.50
C GLU A 99 -11.58 2.58 -45.17
N GLY A 100 -12.47 3.58 -45.00
CA GLY A 100 -12.34 4.90 -45.65
C GLY A 100 -11.81 6.04 -44.77
N LYS A 101 -11.69 5.88 -43.45
CA LYS A 101 -11.31 7.00 -42.56
C LYS A 101 -9.81 7.00 -42.25
N THR A 102 -9.06 7.31 -43.31
CA THR A 102 -8.08 8.41 -43.35
C THR A 102 -7.29 8.64 -42.06
N THR A 103 -6.04 8.16 -42.09
CA THR A 103 -4.82 8.80 -41.59
C THR A 103 -4.97 10.32 -41.37
N GLU A 104 -5.36 10.74 -40.17
CA GLU A 104 -4.96 12.06 -39.67
C GLU A 104 -3.58 11.86 -39.05
N GLU A 105 -2.56 12.42 -39.72
CA GLU A 105 -1.21 12.53 -39.18
C GLU A 105 -1.28 13.23 -37.81
N MET A 106 -1.09 12.44 -36.76
CA MET A 106 -0.70 12.99 -35.46
C MET A 106 0.55 13.86 -35.69
N PRO A 107 0.57 15.12 -35.21
CA PRO A 107 1.77 15.93 -35.29
C PRO A 107 2.91 15.17 -34.60
N PRO A 108 4.12 15.12 -35.19
CA PRO A 108 5.25 14.44 -34.57
C PRO A 108 5.47 15.06 -33.20
N ALA A 109 5.57 14.21 -32.16
CA ALA A 109 5.87 14.62 -30.81
C ALA A 109 7.01 15.64 -30.82
N GLY A 110 6.67 16.91 -30.62
CA GLY A 110 7.65 17.97 -30.56
C GLY A 110 8.65 17.59 -29.48
N LYS A 111 9.95 17.58 -29.82
CA LYS A 111 11.00 17.38 -28.83
C LYS A 111 10.86 18.49 -27.78
N ILE A 112 10.22 18.18 -26.66
CA ILE A 112 10.19 19.07 -25.51
C ILE A 112 11.62 19.11 -25.00
N GLN A 113 12.37 20.14 -25.41
CA GLN A 113 13.66 20.44 -24.82
C GLN A 113 13.37 21.07 -23.46
N ILE A 114 13.44 20.27 -22.40
CA ILE A 114 13.47 20.78 -21.04
C ILE A 114 14.80 21.52 -20.91
N THR A 115 14.77 22.85 -21.00
CA THR A 115 15.95 23.68 -20.77
C THR A 115 16.22 23.77 -19.26
N ASP A 116 17.48 23.80 -18.83
CA ASP A 116 17.87 23.88 -17.39
C ASP A 116 17.12 25.01 -16.63
N LYS A 117 16.88 26.15 -17.30
CA LYS A 117 16.18 27.30 -16.71
C LYS A 117 14.73 27.04 -16.30
N SER A 118 14.08 26.03 -16.88
CA SER A 118 12.71 25.63 -16.50
C SER A 118 12.69 24.73 -15.26
N VAL A 119 13.80 24.05 -14.96
CA VAL A 119 13.95 23.21 -13.77
C VAL A 119 14.23 24.08 -12.54
N ASP A 120 15.09 25.09 -12.68
CA ASP A 120 15.43 26.04 -11.60
C ASP A 120 14.21 26.80 -11.07
N LYS A 121 13.29 27.22 -11.97
CA LYS A 121 12.05 27.92 -11.59
C LYS A 121 11.04 27.05 -10.84
N PHE A 122 11.13 25.72 -10.95
CA PHE A 122 10.28 24.80 -10.20
C PHE A 122 10.86 24.48 -8.81
N ALA A 123 12.19 24.44 -8.68
CA ALA A 123 12.87 24.25 -7.41
C ALA A 123 12.71 25.45 -6.45
N GLU A 124 12.75 26.68 -6.98
CA GLU A 124 12.69 27.91 -6.17
C GLU A 124 11.34 28.16 -5.48
N LYS A 125 10.27 27.46 -5.89
CA LYS A 125 8.90 27.67 -5.39
C LYS A 125 8.38 26.61 -4.42
N ASN A 126 9.18 25.61 -4.06
CA ASN A 126 8.75 24.57 -3.13
C ASN A 126 9.40 24.74 -1.74
N PRO A 127 8.76 25.44 -0.78
CA PRO A 127 9.30 25.67 0.56
C PRO A 127 9.37 24.40 1.44
N TYR A 128 9.02 23.22 0.89
CA TYR A 128 9.13 21.92 1.52
C TYR A 128 10.26 21.04 0.94
N ALA A 129 11.14 21.60 0.10
CA ALA A 129 12.40 20.95 -0.25
C ALA A 129 13.34 21.00 0.97
N ASP A 130 13.06 20.14 1.94
CA ASP A 130 13.99 19.86 3.04
C ASP A 130 15.25 19.24 2.42
N ASN A 131 16.40 19.88 2.68
CA ASN A 131 17.64 19.78 1.92
C ASN A 131 18.43 18.46 2.12
N ASP A 132 17.75 17.35 2.45
CA ASP A 132 18.38 16.05 2.63
C ASP A 132 17.92 14.99 1.61
N VAL A 133 17.22 15.43 0.57
CA VAL A 133 17.22 14.70 -0.70
C VAL A 133 18.54 15.05 -1.38
N THR A 134 19.62 14.38 -0.96
CA THR A 134 20.79 14.24 -1.84
C THR A 134 20.24 13.92 -3.21
N HIS A 135 20.56 14.73 -4.22
CA HIS A 135 20.34 14.40 -5.61
C HIS A 135 21.09 13.09 -5.85
N ALA A 136 20.45 11.97 -5.55
CA ALA A 136 20.80 10.68 -6.10
C ALA A 136 20.64 10.95 -7.59
N GLU A 137 21.78 11.16 -8.25
CA GLU A 137 21.87 11.30 -9.69
C GLU A 137 21.04 10.16 -10.23
N PHE A 138 19.85 10.50 -10.71
CA PHE A 138 18.95 9.53 -11.28
C PHE A 138 19.64 9.16 -12.57
N GLU A 139 20.48 8.12 -12.54
CA GLU A 139 21.18 7.67 -13.73
C GLU A 139 20.10 7.42 -14.77
N PRO A 140 20.08 8.16 -15.89
CA PRO A 140 18.96 8.18 -16.83
C PRO A 140 18.79 6.85 -17.60
N THR A 141 19.46 5.80 -17.16
CA THR A 141 19.46 4.45 -17.70
C THR A 141 18.50 3.51 -16.96
N GLN A 142 18.08 3.83 -15.73
CA GLN A 142 17.21 2.92 -14.99
C GLN A 142 15.76 3.04 -15.47
N THR A 143 15.22 1.95 -16.01
CA THR A 143 13.83 1.95 -16.49
C THR A 143 12.86 1.88 -15.31
N ALA A 144 11.61 2.32 -15.51
CA ALA A 144 10.56 2.15 -14.49
C ALA A 144 10.34 0.68 -14.11
N SER A 145 10.59 -0.25 -15.03
CA SER A 145 10.52 -1.69 -14.77
C SER A 145 11.62 -2.13 -13.81
N ASP A 146 12.84 -1.65 -13.98
CA ASP A 146 13.97 -1.99 -13.11
C ASP A 146 13.75 -1.47 -11.69
N TYR A 147 13.20 -0.26 -11.55
CA TYR A 147 12.86 0.31 -10.24
C TYR A 147 11.82 -0.55 -9.49
N LEU A 148 10.75 -0.97 -10.19
CA LEU A 148 9.72 -1.83 -9.58
C LEU A 148 10.28 -3.20 -9.20
N ALA A 149 11.15 -3.78 -10.04
CA ALA A 149 11.82 -5.04 -9.75
C ALA A 149 12.73 -4.93 -8.52
N ASP A 150 13.52 -3.85 -8.41
CA ASP A 150 14.34 -3.57 -7.23
C ASP A 150 13.47 -3.37 -5.99
N GLN A 151 12.35 -2.66 -6.09
CA GLN A 151 11.42 -2.45 -4.99
C GLN A 151 10.83 -3.76 -4.47
N GLU A 152 10.40 -4.64 -5.37
CA GLU A 152 9.88 -5.96 -5.02
C GLU A 152 10.97 -6.82 -4.37
N ARG A 153 12.18 -6.85 -4.96
CA ARG A 153 13.34 -7.57 -4.43
C ARG A 153 13.67 -7.14 -3.00
N PHE A 154 13.86 -5.85 -2.75
CA PHE A 154 14.19 -5.36 -1.41
C PHE A 154 13.07 -5.61 -0.42
N SER A 155 11.81 -5.48 -0.84
CA SER A 155 10.66 -5.76 0.04
C SER A 155 10.60 -7.24 0.42
N SER A 156 10.82 -8.15 -0.55
CA SER A 156 10.85 -9.60 -0.30
C SER A 156 12.00 -10.00 0.63
N GLU A 157 13.21 -9.52 0.36
CA GLU A 157 14.38 -9.79 1.21
C GLU A 157 14.15 -9.30 2.64
N MET A 158 13.42 -8.19 2.82
CA MET A 158 13.07 -7.68 4.14
C MET A 158 11.99 -8.44 4.87
N VAL A 159 11.03 -9.03 4.15
CA VAL A 159 10.08 -9.98 4.74
C VAL A 159 10.82 -11.21 5.24
N ASP A 160 11.74 -11.77 4.44
CA ASP A 160 12.47 -12.98 4.81
C ASP A 160 13.40 -12.78 6.00
N LEU A 161 14.13 -11.66 6.05
CA LEU A 161 14.99 -11.34 7.19
C LEU A 161 14.18 -11.09 8.47
N LYS A 162 13.01 -10.44 8.38
CA LYS A 162 12.11 -10.27 9.53
C LYS A 162 11.53 -11.61 10.02
N ARG A 163 11.25 -12.55 9.11
CA ARG A 163 10.83 -13.91 9.49
C ARG A 163 11.93 -14.65 10.23
N GLN A 164 13.17 -14.61 9.72
CA GLN A 164 14.33 -15.19 10.39
C GLN A 164 14.58 -14.52 11.75
N LEU A 165 14.43 -13.20 11.86
CA LEU A 165 14.56 -12.47 13.11
C LEU A 165 13.57 -12.98 14.16
N ALA A 166 12.29 -13.10 13.79
CA ALA A 166 11.24 -13.62 14.67
C ALA A 166 11.50 -15.07 15.11
N GLU A 167 12.00 -15.92 14.20
CA GLU A 167 12.40 -17.29 14.53
C GLU A 167 13.54 -17.33 15.56
N LYS A 168 14.57 -16.49 15.39
CA LYS A 168 15.68 -16.42 16.34
C LYS A 168 15.25 -15.86 17.70
N GLU A 169 14.37 -14.88 17.72
CA GLU A 169 13.78 -14.37 18.98
C GLU A 169 13.03 -15.48 19.73
N ALA A 170 12.18 -16.23 19.03
CA ALA A 170 11.48 -17.37 19.63
C ALA A 170 12.44 -18.46 20.15
N ALA A 171 13.54 -18.72 19.42
CA ALA A 171 14.57 -19.67 19.85
C ALA A 171 15.35 -19.21 21.09
N ILE A 172 15.61 -17.90 21.21
CA ILE A 172 16.24 -17.29 22.40
C ILE A 172 15.32 -17.41 23.62
N ASP A 173 14.02 -17.17 23.45
CA ASP A 173 13.03 -17.32 24.51
C ASP A 173 12.93 -18.78 24.97
N ALA A 174 12.93 -19.73 24.02
CA ALA A 174 12.95 -21.15 24.32
C ALA A 174 14.21 -21.56 25.10
N ALA A 175 15.40 -21.15 24.64
CA ALA A 175 16.66 -21.43 25.33
C ALA A 175 16.69 -20.82 26.74
N THR A 176 16.15 -19.61 26.91
CA THR A 176 16.04 -18.96 28.22
C THR A 176 15.11 -19.75 29.16
N ASN A 177 13.98 -20.25 28.67
CA ASN A 177 13.10 -21.10 29.46
C ASN A 177 13.73 -22.45 29.83
N ASP A 178 14.57 -23.01 28.95
CA ASP A 178 15.30 -24.25 29.24
C ASP A 178 16.35 -24.03 30.34
N ILE A 179 17.07 -22.89 30.33
CA ILE A 179 18.00 -22.50 31.40
C ILE A 179 17.25 -22.40 32.73
N VAL A 180 16.12 -21.66 32.77
CA VAL A 180 15.32 -21.50 33.99
C VAL A 180 14.84 -22.86 34.54
N ARG A 181 14.45 -23.79 33.66
CA ARG A 181 14.06 -25.15 34.07
C ARG A 181 15.23 -25.95 34.61
N ALA A 182 16.40 -25.85 33.99
CA ALA A 182 17.62 -26.51 34.47
C ALA A 182 18.04 -25.98 35.85
N GLU A 183 18.02 -24.65 36.04
CA GLU A 183 18.29 -24.01 37.32
C GLU A 183 17.29 -24.46 38.41
N ALA A 184 15.99 -24.52 38.09
CA ALA A 184 14.97 -24.98 39.04
C ALA A 184 15.17 -26.45 39.43
N ALA A 185 15.53 -27.31 38.47
CA ALA A 185 15.81 -28.72 38.74
C ALA A 185 17.03 -28.90 39.67
N LEU A 186 18.03 -28.03 39.56
CA LEU A 186 19.19 -28.03 40.45
C LEU A 186 18.87 -27.53 41.86
N GLN A 187 17.79 -26.76 42.05
CA GLN A 187 17.36 -26.29 43.37
C GLN A 187 16.49 -27.30 44.13
N ASP A 188 15.68 -28.09 43.42
CA ASP A 188 14.69 -29.00 44.01
C ASP A 188 15.30 -30.32 44.51
N ASP A 189 16.49 -30.71 44.03
CA ASP A 189 17.06 -32.02 44.39
C ASP A 189 17.37 -32.18 45.88
N GLY A 190 17.52 -31.08 46.64
CA GLY A 190 17.67 -31.02 48.09
C GLY A 190 18.75 -31.93 48.70
N THR A 191 19.52 -32.65 47.89
CA THR A 191 20.33 -33.80 48.28
C THR A 191 21.67 -33.68 47.61
N ALA A 192 22.51 -32.81 48.18
CA ALA A 192 23.98 -32.87 48.14
C ALA A 192 24.56 -33.71 46.98
N TYR A 193 24.26 -33.33 45.73
CA TYR A 193 24.84 -33.97 44.56
C TYR A 193 26.25 -33.39 44.43
N SER A 194 27.15 -33.94 45.23
CA SER A 194 28.59 -33.69 45.17
C SER A 194 29.28 -34.51 44.07
N SER A 195 28.56 -34.99 43.06
CA SER A 195 29.19 -35.41 41.81
C SER A 195 29.34 -34.18 40.93
N ALA A 196 30.40 -33.42 41.24
CA ALA A 196 30.72 -32.09 40.75
C ALA A 196 31.03 -31.97 39.25
N ASP A 197 30.72 -32.98 38.44
CA ASP A 197 31.40 -33.15 37.14
C ASP A 197 30.46 -33.10 35.92
N GLY A 198 29.18 -32.71 36.06
CA GLY A 198 28.27 -32.72 34.89
C GLY A 198 27.10 -31.73 34.86
N SER A 199 26.68 -31.16 35.99
CA SER A 199 25.57 -30.19 36.01
C SER A 199 26.01 -28.78 35.55
N GLY A 200 27.25 -28.39 35.87
CA GLY A 200 27.84 -27.14 35.36
C GLY A 200 27.92 -27.14 33.84
N ASP A 201 28.33 -28.26 33.26
CA ASP A 201 28.48 -28.42 31.81
C ASP A 201 27.17 -28.18 31.04
N ILE A 202 26.01 -28.57 31.62
CA ILE A 202 24.70 -28.39 30.97
C ILE A 202 24.30 -26.91 30.94
N LEU A 203 24.48 -26.17 32.04
CA LEU A 203 24.16 -24.74 32.07
C LEU A 203 25.09 -23.96 31.13
N ASP A 204 26.39 -24.28 31.14
CA ASP A 204 27.37 -23.66 30.24
C ASP A 204 27.04 -23.95 28.76
N GLU A 205 26.58 -25.16 28.43
CA GLU A 205 26.13 -25.51 27.06
C GLU A 205 24.89 -24.70 26.64
N LEU A 206 23.90 -24.57 27.53
CA LEU A 206 22.69 -23.80 27.26
C LEU A 206 22.98 -22.30 27.10
N ASP A 207 23.86 -21.75 27.93
CA ASP A 207 24.31 -20.36 27.81
C ASP A 207 25.11 -20.13 26.53
N ALA A 208 26.01 -21.05 26.16
CA ALA A 208 26.72 -20.99 24.90
C ALA A 208 25.77 -21.04 23.69
N LYS A 209 24.73 -21.88 23.75
CA LYS A 209 23.67 -21.95 22.74
C LYS A 209 22.89 -20.64 22.65
N LYS A 210 22.51 -20.05 23.78
CA LYS A 210 21.82 -18.75 23.82
C LYS A 210 22.70 -17.64 23.24
N ALA A 211 23.98 -17.58 23.62
CA ALA A 211 24.94 -16.60 23.10
C ALA A 211 25.10 -16.72 21.58
N LYS A 212 25.16 -17.94 21.04
CA LYS A 212 25.18 -18.18 19.60
C LYS A 212 23.94 -17.64 18.90
N LEU A 213 22.74 -17.89 19.44
CA LEU A 213 21.49 -17.38 18.88
C LEU A 213 21.42 -15.85 18.91
N VAL A 214 21.92 -15.22 19.97
CA VAL A 214 22.00 -13.75 20.07
C VAL A 214 22.93 -13.18 18.98
N LYS A 215 24.07 -13.83 18.73
CA LYS A 215 24.97 -13.43 17.64
C LYS A 215 24.31 -13.57 16.26
N GLU A 216 23.62 -14.68 16.01
CA GLU A 216 22.87 -14.88 14.76
C GLU A 216 21.77 -13.83 14.57
N LYS A 217 21.09 -13.42 15.65
CA LYS A 217 20.13 -12.32 15.64
C LYS A 217 20.79 -11.00 15.23
N GLU A 218 21.96 -10.69 15.80
CA GLU A 218 22.71 -9.47 15.47
C GLU A 218 23.13 -9.45 13.99
N ASP A 219 23.61 -10.57 13.46
CA ASP A 219 23.96 -10.71 12.04
C ASP A 219 22.75 -10.45 11.12
N ILE A 220 21.54 -10.89 11.51
CA ILE A 220 20.30 -10.61 10.76
C ILE A 220 19.98 -9.11 10.78
N LEU A 221 20.12 -8.44 11.93
CA LEU A 221 19.89 -7.00 12.03
C LEU A 221 20.87 -6.19 11.16
N GLN A 222 22.14 -6.60 11.10
CA GLN A 222 23.13 -5.97 10.21
C GLN A 222 22.78 -6.16 8.72
N LYS A 223 22.26 -7.34 8.34
CA LYS A 223 21.75 -7.57 6.98
C LYS A 223 20.55 -6.68 6.67
N MET A 224 19.62 -6.52 7.62
CA MET A 224 18.48 -5.62 7.45
C MET A 224 18.91 -4.17 7.19
N ASP A 225 19.84 -3.66 7.98
CA ASP A 225 20.40 -2.32 7.77
C ASP A 225 21.12 -2.19 6.42
N THR A 226 21.82 -3.24 5.98
CA THR A 226 22.48 -3.27 4.67
C THR A 226 21.46 -3.18 3.52
N VAL A 227 20.36 -3.93 3.61
CA VAL A 227 19.27 -3.88 2.62
C VAL A 227 18.58 -2.52 2.62
N GLU A 228 18.34 -1.94 3.79
CA GLU A 228 17.72 -0.61 3.90
C GLU A 228 18.61 0.49 3.32
N ARG A 229 19.93 0.44 3.57
CA ARG A 229 20.89 1.34 2.94
C ARG A 229 20.93 1.17 1.42
N ALA A 230 20.92 -0.06 0.92
CA ALA A 230 20.89 -0.34 -0.52
C ALA A 230 19.59 0.17 -1.18
N ALA A 231 18.45 -0.02 -0.53
CA ALA A 231 17.16 0.50 -1.00
C ALA A 231 17.16 2.04 -1.02
N LYS A 232 17.67 2.69 0.03
CA LYS A 232 17.78 4.15 0.12
C LYS A 232 18.68 4.73 -0.98
N GLN A 233 19.80 4.07 -1.30
CA GLN A 233 20.67 4.46 -2.41
C GLN A 233 19.95 4.41 -3.78
N ARG A 234 18.94 3.54 -3.92
CA ARG A 234 18.09 3.44 -5.12
C ARG A 234 16.86 4.36 -5.08
N GLY A 235 16.74 5.23 -4.08
CA GLY A 235 15.57 6.09 -3.88
C GLY A 235 14.31 5.34 -3.42
N ILE A 236 14.43 4.05 -3.07
CA ILE A 236 13.32 3.22 -2.62
C ILE A 236 13.15 3.42 -1.12
N ASN A 237 12.21 4.28 -0.76
CA ASN A 237 11.86 4.56 0.63
C ASN A 237 10.76 3.59 1.12
N ASN A 238 10.72 3.32 2.43
CA ASN A 238 9.68 2.54 3.12
C ASN A 238 9.67 1.02 2.88
N THR A 239 10.79 0.39 2.54
CA THR A 239 10.90 -1.09 2.44
C THR A 239 10.47 -1.80 3.73
N ASN A 240 10.89 -1.28 4.89
CA ASN A 240 10.51 -1.78 6.20
C ASN A 240 8.99 -1.80 6.42
N ARG A 241 8.31 -0.71 6.07
CA ARG A 241 6.86 -0.56 6.23
C ARG A 241 6.09 -1.46 5.26
N ALA A 242 6.61 -1.67 4.06
CA ALA A 242 6.02 -2.62 3.11
C ALA A 242 6.10 -4.04 3.66
N ALA A 243 7.27 -4.45 4.17
CA ALA A 243 7.44 -5.75 4.80
C ALA A 243 6.53 -5.97 6.01
N ASP A 244 6.33 -4.96 6.86
CA ASP A 244 5.42 -5.06 8.01
C ASP A 244 3.97 -5.33 7.60
N LYS A 245 3.50 -4.68 6.53
CA LYS A 245 2.15 -4.92 6.00
C LYS A 245 1.97 -6.36 5.53
N VAL A 246 2.96 -6.90 4.82
CA VAL A 246 2.94 -8.29 4.32
C VAL A 246 2.87 -9.26 5.50
N LEU A 247 3.72 -9.09 6.51
CA LEU A 247 3.72 -9.93 7.71
C LEU A 247 2.42 -9.82 8.51
N GLN A 248 1.83 -8.62 8.61
CA GLN A 248 0.53 -8.44 9.25
C GLN A 248 -0.58 -9.18 8.48
N GLN A 249 -0.57 -9.10 7.15
CA GLN A 249 -1.54 -9.79 6.31
C GLN A 249 -1.38 -11.31 6.38
N GLU A 250 -0.15 -11.83 6.43
CA GLU A 250 0.14 -13.24 6.66
C GLU A 250 -0.42 -13.72 8.01
N LYS A 251 -0.21 -12.95 9.09
CA LYS A 251 -0.79 -13.25 10.41
C LYS A 251 -2.32 -13.28 10.41
N VAL A 252 -2.97 -12.39 9.66
CA VAL A 252 -4.44 -12.38 9.49
C VAL A 252 -4.89 -13.64 8.74
N ASN A 253 -4.18 -14.00 7.67
CA ASN A 253 -4.47 -15.21 6.88
C ASN A 253 -4.24 -16.51 7.66
N GLU A 254 -3.24 -16.57 8.55
CA GLU A 254 -3.04 -17.72 9.42
C GLU A 254 -4.16 -17.87 10.47
N ARG A 255 -4.65 -16.74 11.01
CA ARG A 255 -5.78 -16.76 11.95
C ARG A 255 -7.08 -17.22 11.30
N SER A 256 -7.33 -16.85 10.05
CA SER A 256 -8.53 -17.30 9.33
C SER A 256 -8.48 -18.79 8.96
N LYS A 257 -7.27 -19.36 8.79
CA LYS A 257 -7.07 -20.79 8.53
C LYS A 257 -7.23 -21.69 9.76
N ARG A 258 -7.11 -21.15 10.98
CA ARG A 258 -7.37 -21.95 12.18
C ARG A 258 -8.88 -22.24 12.21
N PRO A 259 -9.30 -23.51 12.15
CA PRO A 259 -10.71 -23.84 12.22
C PRO A 259 -11.26 -23.18 13.47
N GLY A 260 -12.29 -22.34 13.30
CA GLY A 260 -12.93 -21.67 14.41
C GLY A 260 -13.27 -22.75 15.43
N LYS A 261 -12.73 -22.63 16.65
CA LYS A 261 -13.24 -23.36 17.81
C LYS A 261 -14.64 -22.82 18.10
N ASN A 262 -15.57 -23.07 17.18
CA ASN A 262 -16.98 -22.87 17.42
C ASN A 262 -17.41 -24.06 18.26
N ASP A 263 -17.68 -23.75 19.53
CA ASP A 263 -18.78 -24.32 20.27
C ASP A 263 -18.80 -25.84 20.36
N GLU A 264 -17.78 -26.43 20.98
CA GLU A 264 -18.03 -27.57 21.86
C GLU A 264 -18.68 -27.05 23.15
N LYS A 265 -19.88 -26.45 23.01
CA LYS A 265 -20.79 -26.28 24.13
C LYS A 265 -21.23 -27.68 24.51
N LYS A 266 -20.57 -28.24 25.52
CA LYS A 266 -21.07 -29.42 26.22
C LYS A 266 -22.50 -29.17 26.65
N ASP A 267 -23.39 -29.98 26.10
CA ASP A 267 -24.70 -30.26 26.66
C ASP A 267 -24.54 -30.97 28.01
N ASP A 268 -24.07 -30.24 29.03
CA ASP A 268 -24.14 -30.66 30.43
C ASP A 268 -25.46 -30.11 31.00
N ASN A 269 -26.58 -30.70 30.60
CA ASN A 269 -27.87 -30.52 31.27
C ASN A 269 -28.36 -31.91 31.72
N LEU A 270 -28.08 -32.19 33.00
CA LEU A 270 -28.62 -33.29 33.80
C LEU A 270 -29.79 -32.76 34.65
#